data_AF-A0A351QRV3-F1
#
_entry.id   AF-A0A351QRV3-F1
#
_cell.length_a   1.000
_cell.length_b   1.000
_cell.length_c   1.000
_cell.angle_alpha   90.00
_cell.angle_beta   90.00
_cell.angle_gamma   90.00
#
_symmetry.space_group_name_H-M   'P 1'
#
loop_
_entity.id
_entity.type
_entity.pdbx_description
1 polymer ?
#
loop_
_entity_poly.entity_id
_entity_poly.type
_entity_poly.pdbx_seq_one_letter_code
_entity_poly.pdbx_strand_id
1 'polypeptide(L)'
;MEFNLINLDYEDIEANEDNEIEEELQEQSDITSSEEELDKEELDSMQLEARFVANRIRELMEHHGENSLKVYDKNLDDYRRATYKDMVILLRSSNKLSPIFIEEFKRVGIPLFSEGGGGYFDTLEVKTVISALEIIDNPIQDIPLIAVLRSPIGGFTTEELVDIRISNKNVSFYHAMVGLLDY
;
A
#
# COMPACT_ATOMS: atom_id res chain seq x y z
N MET A 1 44.58 -61.55 7.62
CA MET A 1 45.07 -60.28 8.20
C MET A 1 43.87 -59.35 8.16
N GLU A 2 43.33 -59.05 9.34
CA GLU A 2 42.06 -58.35 9.54
C GLU A 2 42.10 -56.91 9.02
N PHE A 3 40.95 -56.47 8.50
CA PHE A 3 40.60 -55.08 8.27
C PHE A 3 40.25 -54.42 9.61
N ASN A 4 40.67 -53.17 9.79
CA ASN A 4 40.05 -52.25 10.73
C ASN A 4 39.99 -50.87 10.06
N LEU A 5 38.83 -50.52 9.52
CA LEU A 5 38.46 -49.15 9.19
C LEU A 5 37.37 -48.76 10.18
N ILE A 6 37.59 -47.68 10.90
CA ILE A 6 36.75 -47.15 11.96
C ILE A 6 35.38 -46.78 11.35
N ASN A 7 34.31 -47.37 11.89
CA ASN A 7 32.94 -46.88 11.71
C ASN A 7 32.84 -45.54 12.45
N LEU A 8 32.68 -44.45 11.70
CA LEU A 8 31.94 -43.29 12.15
C LEU A 8 30.56 -43.45 11.51
N ASP A 9 29.56 -43.65 12.36
CA ASP A 9 28.20 -43.98 11.95
C ASP A 9 27.60 -42.78 11.20
N TYR A 10 27.15 -43.04 9.97
CA TYR A 10 26.59 -42.04 9.05
C TYR A 10 25.33 -41.33 9.58
N GLU A 11 24.69 -41.87 10.63
CA GLU A 11 23.51 -41.29 11.27
C GLU A 11 23.82 -40.01 12.08
N ASP A 12 25.06 -39.80 12.52
CA ASP A 12 25.45 -38.61 13.31
C ASP A 12 25.66 -37.34 12.46
N ILE A 13 25.76 -37.48 11.13
CA ILE A 13 25.98 -36.36 10.20
C ILE A 13 24.64 -35.74 9.78
N GLU A 14 23.63 -36.56 9.44
CA GLU A 14 22.30 -36.07 9.03
C GLU A 14 21.56 -35.38 10.20
N ALA A 15 21.70 -35.89 11.43
CA ALA A 15 21.07 -35.29 12.61
C ALA A 15 21.68 -33.93 13.04
N ASN A 16 22.91 -33.62 12.64
CA ASN A 16 23.53 -32.32 12.91
C ASN A 16 23.15 -31.28 11.84
N GLU A 17 23.07 -31.66 10.57
CA GLU A 17 22.62 -30.76 9.50
C GLU A 17 21.14 -30.36 9.67
N ASP A 18 20.27 -31.29 10.08
CA ASP A 18 18.85 -30.98 10.32
C ASP A 18 18.64 -30.03 11.52
N ASN A 19 19.46 -30.14 12.58
CA ASN A 19 19.39 -29.22 13.73
C ASN A 19 19.96 -27.84 13.41
N GLU A 20 21.06 -27.75 12.64
CA GLU A 20 21.62 -26.46 12.21
C GLU A 20 20.64 -25.71 11.30
N ILE A 21 19.93 -26.41 10.40
CA ILE A 21 18.92 -25.81 9.52
C ILE A 21 17.67 -25.36 10.32
N GLU A 22 17.22 -26.14 11.31
CA GLU A 22 16.10 -25.73 12.18
C GLU A 22 16.45 -24.52 13.06
N GLU A 23 17.69 -24.44 13.59
CA GLU A 23 18.17 -23.28 14.34
C GLU A 23 18.30 -22.03 13.45
N GLU A 24 18.82 -22.15 12.22
CA GLU A 24 18.93 -21.02 11.28
C GLU A 24 17.56 -20.50 10.80
N LEU A 25 16.58 -21.40 10.62
CA LEU A 25 15.20 -21.06 10.30
C LEU A 25 14.47 -20.43 11.50
N GLN A 26 14.73 -20.89 12.72
CA GLN A 26 14.20 -20.26 13.94
C GLN A 26 14.81 -18.88 14.17
N GLU A 27 16.12 -18.71 14.03
CA GLU A 27 16.77 -17.40 14.14
C GLU A 27 16.29 -16.44 13.06
N GLN A 28 16.12 -16.87 11.79
CA GLN A 28 15.52 -16.02 10.76
C GLN A 28 14.06 -15.66 11.07
N SER A 29 13.29 -16.59 11.63
CA SER A 29 11.89 -16.33 12.01
C SER A 29 11.78 -15.39 13.20
N ASP A 30 12.67 -15.47 14.18
CA ASP A 30 12.71 -14.59 15.36
C ASP A 30 13.26 -13.19 15.00
N ILE A 31 14.24 -13.10 14.10
CA ILE A 31 14.73 -11.82 13.57
C ILE A 31 13.62 -11.14 12.75
N THR A 32 12.93 -11.87 11.87
CA THR A 32 11.81 -11.31 11.08
C THR A 32 10.64 -10.90 11.98
N SER A 33 10.30 -11.70 12.99
CA SER A 33 9.20 -11.41 13.92
C SER A 33 9.52 -10.18 14.79
N SER A 34 10.76 -10.04 15.24
CA SER A 34 11.20 -8.89 16.03
C SER A 34 11.30 -7.60 15.21
N GLU A 35 11.76 -7.66 13.96
CA GLU A 35 11.71 -6.52 13.03
C GLU A 35 10.27 -6.09 12.71
N GLU A 36 9.35 -7.04 12.49
CA GLU A 36 7.93 -6.75 12.27
C GLU A 36 7.22 -6.17 13.50
N GLU A 37 7.57 -6.60 14.71
CA GLU A 37 7.05 -6.03 15.96
C GLU A 37 7.59 -4.62 16.20
N LEU A 38 8.88 -4.38 15.95
CA LEU A 38 9.48 -3.04 16.04
C LEU A 38 8.84 -2.05 15.05
N ASP A 39 8.60 -2.47 13.80
CA ASP A 39 7.91 -1.62 12.81
C ASP A 39 6.46 -1.35 13.22
N LYS A 40 5.76 -2.30 13.87
CA LYS A 40 4.38 -2.08 14.38
C LYS A 40 4.35 -1.08 15.52
N GLU A 41 5.26 -1.18 16.49
CA GLU A 41 5.33 -0.22 17.59
C GLU A 41 5.62 1.21 17.10
N GLU A 42 6.54 1.34 16.11
CA GLU A 42 6.80 2.63 15.47
C GLU A 42 5.56 3.19 14.77
N LEU A 43 4.82 2.36 14.03
CA LEU A 43 3.58 2.75 13.35
C LEU A 43 2.49 3.20 14.33
N ASP A 44 2.30 2.48 15.44
CA ASP A 44 1.32 2.83 16.47
C ASP A 44 1.68 4.15 17.18
N SER A 45 2.97 4.34 17.48
CA SER A 45 3.47 5.60 18.05
C SER A 45 3.19 6.79 17.12
N MET A 46 3.38 6.60 15.81
CA MET A 46 3.16 7.62 14.80
C MET A 46 1.68 7.94 14.61
N GLN A 47 0.80 6.94 14.67
CA GLN A 47 -0.65 7.16 14.64
C GLN A 47 -1.11 8.02 15.83
N LEU A 48 -0.55 7.76 17.02
CA LEU A 48 -0.85 8.53 18.22
C LEU A 48 -0.39 9.98 18.08
N GLU A 49 0.81 10.20 17.54
CA GLU A 49 1.33 11.54 17.25
C GLU A 49 0.44 12.27 16.23
N ALA A 50 0.07 11.62 15.12
CA ALA A 50 -0.81 12.19 14.12
C ALA A 50 -2.17 12.62 14.71
N ARG A 51 -2.76 11.79 15.57
CA ARG A 51 -4.01 12.11 16.27
C ARG A 51 -3.85 13.28 17.24
N PHE A 52 -2.74 13.34 17.97
CA PHE A 52 -2.43 14.44 18.85
C PHE A 52 -2.32 15.77 18.08
N VAL A 53 -1.57 15.77 16.97
CA VAL A 53 -1.40 16.95 16.11
C VAL A 53 -2.74 17.36 15.49
N ALA A 54 -3.56 16.41 15.03
CA ALA A 54 -4.88 16.70 14.47
C ALA A 54 -5.80 17.39 15.51
N ASN A 55 -5.81 16.90 16.75
CA ASN A 55 -6.58 17.51 17.82
C ASN A 55 -6.05 18.91 18.15
N ARG A 56 -4.73 19.09 18.20
CA ARG A 56 -4.13 20.40 18.45
C ARG A 56 -4.50 21.42 17.36
N ILE A 57 -4.45 21.02 16.10
CA ILE A 57 -4.87 21.89 14.99
C ILE A 57 -6.36 22.24 15.10
N ARG A 58 -7.21 21.30 15.53
CA ARG A 58 -8.63 21.57 15.76
C ARG A 58 -8.84 22.65 16.81
N GLU A 59 -8.14 22.57 17.94
CA GLU A 59 -8.18 23.57 19.01
C GLU A 59 -7.76 24.96 18.50
N LEU A 60 -6.66 25.03 17.74
CA LEU A 60 -6.18 26.29 17.16
C LEU A 60 -7.19 26.89 16.17
N MET A 61 -7.98 26.04 15.53
CA MET A 61 -9.03 26.40 14.60
C MET A 61 -10.38 26.71 15.26
N GLU A 62 -10.53 26.61 16.59
CA GLU A 62 -11.79 26.94 17.24
C GLU A 62 -12.14 28.44 17.09
N HIS A 63 -13.43 28.73 17.04
CA HIS A 63 -13.93 30.10 16.80
C HIS A 63 -14.00 30.96 18.07
N HIS A 64 -14.11 30.34 19.25
CA HIS A 64 -14.52 31.02 20.49
C HIS A 64 -13.66 30.68 21.72
N GLY A 65 -12.43 30.19 21.52
CA GLY A 65 -11.49 29.90 22.59
C GLY A 65 -10.38 30.95 22.74
N GLU A 66 -9.84 31.10 23.96
CA GLU A 66 -8.59 31.84 24.21
C GLU A 66 -7.43 31.29 23.37
N ASN A 67 -7.51 30.03 22.94
CA ASN A 67 -6.52 29.33 22.13
C ASN A 67 -6.69 29.52 20.61
N SER A 68 -7.65 30.33 20.16
CA SER A 68 -7.87 30.56 18.72
C SER A 68 -6.68 31.28 18.09
N LEU A 69 -6.10 30.69 17.05
CA LEU A 69 -4.90 31.24 16.43
C LEU A 69 -5.26 32.41 15.51
N LYS A 70 -4.53 33.52 15.66
CA LYS A 70 -4.58 34.68 14.77
C LYS A 70 -3.26 34.84 14.03
N VAL A 71 -3.35 35.15 12.74
CA VAL A 71 -2.21 35.34 11.84
C VAL A 71 -2.27 36.77 11.34
N TYR A 72 -1.13 37.46 11.38
CA TYR A 72 -1.03 38.81 10.85
C TYR A 72 -0.99 38.77 9.32
N ASP A 73 -1.88 39.51 8.67
CA ASP A 73 -1.96 39.59 7.21
C ASP A 73 -1.52 40.98 6.74
N LYS A 74 -0.39 41.04 6.05
CA LYS A 74 0.20 42.29 5.55
C LYS A 74 -0.71 43.06 4.60
N ASN A 75 -1.65 42.39 3.92
CA ASN A 75 -2.55 43.05 2.99
C ASN A 75 -3.72 43.73 3.72
N LEU A 76 -4.13 43.18 4.86
CA LEU A 76 -5.18 43.74 5.73
C LEU A 76 -4.61 44.73 6.76
N ASP A 77 -3.29 44.73 6.96
CA ASP A 77 -2.57 45.44 8.02
C ASP A 77 -3.13 45.16 9.42
N ASP A 78 -3.67 43.96 9.61
CA ASP A 78 -4.31 43.52 10.85
C ASP A 78 -4.21 41.99 11.01
N TYR A 79 -4.58 41.51 12.19
CA TYR A 79 -4.68 40.10 12.50
C TYR A 79 -6.01 39.53 12.00
N ARG A 80 -5.91 38.49 11.17
CA ARG A 80 -7.04 37.65 10.79
C ARG A 80 -6.99 36.30 11.49
N ARG A 81 -8.08 35.55 11.44
CA ARG A 81 -8.10 34.18 11.93
C ARG A 81 -7.24 33.27 11.07
N ALA A 82 -6.54 32.34 11.72
CA ALA A 82 -5.81 31.28 11.04
C ALA A 82 -6.78 30.40 10.23
N THR A 83 -6.29 29.94 9.10
CA THR A 83 -6.94 28.95 8.24
C THR A 83 -6.03 27.73 8.12
N TYR A 84 -6.55 26.60 7.64
CA TYR A 84 -5.71 25.41 7.38
C TYR A 84 -4.53 25.71 6.44
N LYS A 85 -4.66 26.71 5.56
CA LYS A 85 -3.58 27.15 4.65
C LYS A 85 -2.41 27.83 5.36
N ASP A 86 -2.59 28.27 6.60
CA ASP A 86 -1.56 28.93 7.40
C ASP A 86 -0.75 27.92 8.24
N MET A 87 -1.00 26.62 8.10
CA MET A 87 -0.37 25.56 8.88
C MET A 87 0.34 24.55 7.98
N VAL A 88 1.53 24.14 8.39
CA VAL A 88 2.33 23.10 7.72
C VAL A 88 2.85 22.10 8.75
N ILE A 89 2.80 20.81 8.42
CA ILE A 89 3.38 19.74 9.22
C ILE A 89 4.66 19.28 8.51
N LEU A 90 5.80 19.41 9.18
CA LEU A 90 7.09 19.01 8.64
C LEU A 90 7.46 17.64 9.19
N LEU A 91 7.53 16.65 8.30
CA LEU A 91 7.93 15.29 8.63
C LEU A 91 9.36 15.06 8.15
N ARG A 92 10.16 14.33 8.95
CA ARG A 92 11.54 13.96 8.56
C ARG A 92 11.56 13.05 7.33
N SER A 93 10.60 12.13 7.23
CA SER A 93 10.37 11.26 6.08
C SER A 93 8.90 11.37 5.66
N SER A 94 8.59 12.32 4.78
CA SER A 94 7.21 12.57 4.36
C SER A 94 6.61 11.39 3.58
N ASN A 95 7.39 10.65 2.80
CA ASN A 95 6.89 9.56 1.97
C ASN A 95 6.37 8.35 2.77
N LYS A 96 7.06 7.94 3.85
CA LYS A 96 6.62 6.81 4.71
C LYS A 96 5.45 7.24 5.61
N LEU A 97 5.49 8.47 6.13
CA LEU A 97 4.65 8.86 7.26
C LEU A 97 3.40 9.65 6.87
N SER A 98 3.41 10.35 5.73
CA SER A 98 2.25 11.15 5.32
C SER A 98 0.96 10.36 5.08
N PRO A 99 0.95 9.09 4.59
CA PRO A 99 -0.29 8.34 4.45
C PRO A 99 -1.00 8.13 5.78
N ILE A 100 -0.24 7.86 6.85
CA ILE A 100 -0.74 7.68 8.22
C ILE A 100 -1.38 8.98 8.72
N PHE A 101 -0.72 10.11 8.52
CA PHE A 101 -1.26 11.42 8.90
C PHE A 101 -2.53 11.75 8.11
N ILE A 102 -2.57 11.50 6.80
CA ILE A 102 -3.75 11.76 5.96
C ILE A 102 -4.94 10.94 6.46
N GLU A 103 -4.72 9.67 6.81
CA GLU A 103 -5.77 8.80 7.32
C GLU A 103 -6.33 9.31 8.65
N GLU A 104 -5.47 9.60 9.64
CA GLU A 104 -5.92 10.10 10.95
C GLU A 104 -6.59 11.48 10.85
N PHE A 105 -6.10 12.38 9.99
CA PHE A 105 -6.71 13.69 9.79
C PHE A 105 -8.07 13.57 9.10
N LYS A 106 -8.22 12.65 8.14
CA LYS A 106 -9.49 12.35 7.48
C LYS A 106 -10.53 11.83 8.46
N ARG A 107 -10.14 10.97 9.42
CA ARG A 107 -11.03 10.45 10.48
C ARG A 107 -11.68 11.56 11.31
N VAL A 108 -11.00 12.69 11.48
CA VAL A 108 -11.52 13.83 12.25
C VAL A 108 -11.91 15.04 11.39
N GLY A 109 -12.04 14.84 10.09
CA GLY A 109 -12.57 15.83 9.15
C GLY A 109 -11.67 17.03 8.89
N ILE A 110 -10.36 16.91 9.14
CA ILE A 110 -9.40 17.99 8.86
C ILE A 110 -8.80 17.76 7.47
N PRO A 111 -8.83 18.74 6.56
CA PRO A 111 -8.20 18.62 5.25
C PRO A 111 -6.68 18.63 5.41
N LEU A 112 -6.01 17.56 4.95
CA LEU A 112 -4.57 17.45 4.89
C LEU A 112 -4.13 17.05 3.48
N PHE A 113 -3.07 17.69 2.99
CA PHE A 113 -2.46 17.41 1.71
C PHE A 113 -0.96 17.19 1.89
N SER A 114 -0.41 16.19 1.20
CA SER A 114 1.03 15.91 1.12
C SER A 114 1.38 15.65 -0.35
N GLU A 115 2.46 16.24 -0.84
CA GLU A 115 3.03 15.92 -2.16
C GLU A 115 3.76 14.58 -2.16
N GLY A 116 4.24 14.17 -0.98
CA GLY A 116 4.95 12.90 -0.80
C GLY A 116 3.96 11.78 -0.54
N GLY A 117 4.02 10.73 -1.33
CA GLY A 117 3.23 9.52 -1.15
C GLY A 117 3.48 8.57 -2.32
N GLY A 118 4.29 7.54 -2.08
CA GLY A 118 4.28 6.37 -2.97
C GLY A 118 2.85 5.86 -3.07
N GLY A 119 2.44 5.49 -4.28
CA GLY A 119 1.09 5.00 -4.54
C GLY A 119 0.24 5.83 -5.51
N TYR A 120 0.79 6.88 -6.13
CA TYR A 120 0.14 7.51 -7.30
C TYR A 120 -0.24 6.46 -8.35
N PHE A 121 0.72 5.60 -8.70
CA PHE A 121 0.50 4.46 -9.59
C PHE A 121 -0.26 3.29 -8.96
N ASP A 122 -0.49 3.32 -7.64
CA ASP A 122 -1.23 2.27 -6.94
C ASP A 122 -2.73 2.51 -6.87
N THR A 123 -3.17 3.74 -7.13
CA THR A 123 -4.60 4.06 -7.21
C THR A 123 -5.28 3.22 -8.29
N LEU A 124 -6.51 2.81 -8.01
CA LEU A 124 -7.31 1.99 -8.93
C LEU A 124 -7.54 2.72 -10.26
N GLU A 125 -7.73 4.04 -10.19
CA GLU A 125 -7.94 4.91 -11.35
C GLU A 125 -6.70 4.95 -12.24
N VAL A 126 -5.51 5.15 -11.67
CA VAL A 126 -4.26 5.18 -12.44
C VAL A 126 -3.94 3.79 -13.00
N LYS A 127 -4.13 2.71 -12.23
CA LYS A 127 -3.97 1.34 -12.73
C LYS A 127 -4.89 1.04 -13.91
N THR A 128 -6.15 1.48 -13.83
CA THR A 128 -7.12 1.30 -14.92
C THR A 128 -6.67 2.02 -16.20
N VAL A 129 -6.17 3.25 -16.09
CA VAL A 129 -5.67 4.02 -17.24
C VAL A 129 -4.42 3.37 -17.83
N ILE A 130 -3.50 2.89 -16.99
CA ILE A 130 -2.31 2.16 -17.44
C ILE A 130 -2.72 0.90 -18.19
N SER A 131 -3.62 0.09 -17.62
CA SER A 131 -4.12 -1.11 -18.29
C SER A 131 -4.82 -0.80 -19.61
N ALA A 132 -5.49 0.34 -19.74
CA ALA A 132 -6.07 0.76 -21.02
C ALA A 132 -4.99 1.07 -22.07
N LEU A 133 -3.88 1.70 -21.67
CA LEU A 133 -2.74 1.93 -22.56
C LEU A 133 -2.03 0.64 -22.95
N GLU A 134 -1.89 -0.31 -22.01
CA GLU A 134 -1.31 -1.64 -22.27
C GLU A 134 -2.12 -2.42 -23.32
N ILE A 135 -3.46 -2.38 -23.26
CA ILE A 135 -4.31 -3.03 -24.27
C ILE A 135 -4.14 -2.39 -25.66
N ILE A 136 -3.97 -1.07 -25.72
CA ILE A 136 -3.76 -0.36 -26.99
C ILE A 136 -2.45 -0.79 -27.64
N ASP A 137 -1.39 -0.97 -26.84
CA ASP A 137 -0.09 -1.46 -27.32
C ASP A 137 -0.16 -2.94 -27.72
N ASN A 138 -0.74 -3.78 -26.86
CA ASN A 138 -0.89 -5.21 -27.10
C ASN A 138 -2.18 -5.78 -26.47
N PRO A 139 -3.25 -6.02 -27.26
CA PRO A 139 -4.53 -6.46 -26.72
C PRO A 139 -4.55 -7.92 -26.27
N ILE A 140 -3.52 -8.73 -26.57
CA ILE A 140 -3.45 -10.15 -26.20
C ILE A 140 -3.19 -10.35 -24.70
N GLN A 141 -2.85 -9.28 -23.97
CA GLN A 141 -2.59 -9.34 -22.54
C GLN A 141 -3.89 -9.50 -21.73
N ASP A 142 -4.10 -10.70 -21.18
CA ASP A 142 -5.34 -11.05 -20.45
C ASP A 142 -5.59 -10.17 -19.21
N ILE A 143 -4.57 -9.86 -18.40
CA ILE A 143 -4.75 -9.10 -17.15
C ILE A 143 -5.20 -7.65 -17.42
N PRO A 144 -4.47 -6.85 -18.24
CA PRO A 144 -4.91 -5.50 -18.58
C PRO A 144 -6.30 -5.49 -19.23
N LEU A 145 -6.54 -6.42 -20.16
CA LEU A 145 -7.83 -6.53 -20.84
C LEU A 145 -8.99 -6.77 -19.87
N ILE A 146 -8.87 -7.76 -18.99
CA ILE A 146 -9.90 -8.06 -18.00
C ILE A 146 -10.07 -6.90 -17.02
N ALA A 147 -8.96 -6.25 -16.61
CA ALA A 147 -9.00 -5.10 -15.72
C ALA A 147 -9.83 -3.95 -16.31
N VAL A 148 -9.61 -3.61 -17.58
CA VAL A 148 -10.36 -2.54 -18.26
C VAL A 148 -11.80 -2.93 -18.52
N LEU A 149 -12.07 -4.17 -18.94
CA LEU A 149 -13.44 -4.65 -19.15
C LEU A 149 -14.27 -4.59 -17.85
N ARG A 150 -13.68 -4.97 -16.71
CA ARG A 150 -14.33 -4.90 -15.40
C ARG A 150 -14.43 -3.48 -14.84
N SER A 151 -13.54 -2.58 -15.26
CA SER A 151 -13.54 -1.19 -14.80
C SER A 151 -14.78 -0.43 -15.30
N PRO A 152 -15.09 0.77 -14.77
CA PRO A 152 -16.16 1.61 -15.30
C PRO A 152 -16.03 1.99 -16.79
N ILE A 153 -14.86 1.79 -17.41
CA ILE A 153 -14.65 2.01 -18.85
C ILE A 153 -15.36 0.92 -19.67
N GLY A 154 -15.19 -0.35 -19.29
CA GLY A 154 -15.81 -1.49 -19.97
C GLY A 154 -17.18 -1.85 -19.41
N GLY A 155 -17.37 -1.76 -18.09
CA GLY A 155 -18.63 -2.00 -17.42
C GLY A 155 -19.10 -3.45 -17.37
N PHE A 156 -18.23 -4.42 -17.67
CA PHE A 156 -18.59 -5.85 -17.68
C PHE A 156 -18.72 -6.39 -16.26
N THR A 157 -19.76 -7.19 -16.05
CA THR A 157 -19.96 -8.00 -14.85
C THR A 157 -18.99 -9.17 -14.80
N THR A 158 -18.85 -9.79 -13.62
CA THR A 158 -17.97 -10.96 -13.49
C THR A 158 -18.52 -12.14 -14.30
N GLU A 159 -19.84 -12.26 -14.36
CA GLU A 159 -20.59 -13.26 -15.10
C GLU A 159 -20.31 -13.17 -16.61
N GLU A 160 -20.39 -11.97 -17.20
CA GLU A 160 -20.11 -11.76 -18.61
C GLU A 160 -18.65 -12.09 -18.98
N LEU A 161 -17.69 -11.79 -18.09
CA LEU A 161 -16.29 -12.16 -18.28
C LEU A 161 -16.09 -13.68 -18.24
N VAL A 162 -16.85 -14.38 -17.40
CA VAL A 162 -16.84 -15.85 -17.34
C VAL A 162 -17.43 -16.44 -18.61
N ASP A 163 -18.53 -15.88 -19.14
CA ASP A 163 -19.14 -16.33 -20.38
C ASP A 163 -18.16 -16.22 -21.56
N ILE A 164 -17.42 -15.10 -21.65
CA ILE A 164 -16.33 -14.93 -22.62
C ILE A 164 -15.29 -16.04 -22.46
N ARG A 165 -14.84 -16.31 -21.22
CA ARG A 165 -13.83 -17.35 -20.98
C ARG A 165 -14.33 -18.77 -21.30
N ILE A 166 -15.61 -19.06 -21.08
CA ILE A 166 -16.20 -20.38 -21.36
C ILE A 166 -16.29 -20.63 -22.87
N SER A 167 -16.52 -19.60 -23.67
CA SER A 167 -16.61 -19.72 -25.13
C SER A 167 -15.40 -20.43 -25.75
N ASN A 168 -14.19 -20.08 -25.29
CA ASN A 168 -12.97 -20.76 -25.67
C ASN A 168 -11.87 -20.62 -24.60
N LYS A 169 -11.60 -21.71 -23.90
CA LYS A 169 -10.63 -21.75 -22.79
C LYS A 169 -9.17 -21.86 -23.24
N ASN A 170 -8.93 -22.21 -24.50
CA ASN A 170 -7.60 -22.57 -25.00
C ASN A 170 -6.90 -21.42 -25.73
N VAL A 171 -7.52 -20.24 -25.79
CA VAL A 171 -7.00 -19.06 -26.47
C VAL A 171 -6.88 -17.89 -25.49
N SER A 172 -6.17 -16.83 -25.89
CA SER A 172 -6.11 -15.58 -25.12
C SER A 172 -7.51 -15.00 -24.96
N PHE A 173 -7.72 -14.24 -23.88
CA PHE A 173 -9.03 -13.65 -23.58
C PHE A 173 -9.52 -12.77 -24.73
N TYR A 174 -8.59 -12.04 -25.38
CA TYR A 174 -8.87 -11.27 -26.59
C TYR A 174 -9.44 -12.11 -27.73
N HIS A 175 -8.83 -13.26 -28.04
CA HIS A 175 -9.31 -14.13 -29.11
C HIS A 175 -10.64 -14.82 -28.76
N ALA A 176 -10.86 -15.17 -27.50
CA ALA A 176 -12.15 -15.68 -27.04
C ALA A 176 -13.25 -14.62 -27.23
N MET A 177 -12.95 -13.35 -26.89
CA MET A 177 -13.86 -12.23 -27.07
C MET A 177 -14.16 -11.93 -28.54
N VAL A 178 -13.14 -11.89 -29.41
CA VAL A 178 -13.34 -11.65 -30.85
C VAL A 178 -14.09 -12.81 -31.50
N GLY A 179 -13.82 -14.06 -31.11
CA GLY A 179 -14.52 -15.23 -31.63
C GLY A 179 -16.03 -15.24 -31.35
N LEU A 180 -16.50 -14.50 -30.34
CA LEU A 180 -17.93 -14.30 -30.08
C LEU A 180 -18.61 -13.33 -31.06
N LEU A 181 -17.85 -12.43 -31.71
CA LEU A 181 -18.38 -11.48 -32.69
C LEU A 181 -18.59 -12.11 -34.07
N ASP A 182 -17.91 -13.23 -34.35
CA ASP A 182 -17.97 -13.95 -35.63
C ASP A 182 -19.12 -14.97 -35.70
N TYR A 183 -20.03 -14.97 -34.72
CA TYR A 183 -21.27 -15.78 -34.65
C TYR A 183 -22.52 -14.89 -34.67
#